data_AF-A0A7Y1V059-F1
#
_entry.id   AF-A0A7Y1V059-F1
#
_cell.length_a   1.000
_cell.length_b   1.000
_cell.length_c   1.000
_cell.angle_alpha   90.00
_cell.angle_beta   90.00
_cell.angle_gamma   90.00
#
_symmetry.space_group_name_H-M   'P 1'
#
loop_
_entity.id
_entity.type
_entity.pdbx_description
1 polymer ?
#
loop_
_entity_poly.entity_id
_entity_poly.type
_entity_poly.pdbx_seq_one_letter_code
_entity_poly.pdbx_strand_id
1 'polypeptide(L)'
;MKVAVEQAGTEVALRAARILLAERDLTSLGLIGGEPKTKDERVHQATDLTEYNVVMTDAPDPAELVETSLDAGISCVVWTDGKDLEDEYGKRFAASGATLLTGSNLASGLAPSLAAHETARGGEVMEVSIAWTEPGSPLRRGDAIPFPDPVGARWADERETDGTYKAFAAPVSGDWAGALARVTSAGSEGVVTRVVGVADHAAHLEALALAAGVLAIELYSPGAHRPADAAEIYLAKALDAGLGVASYEMTE
;
A
#
# COMPACT_ATOMS: atom_id res chain seq x y z
N MET A 1 1.14 -13.69 -14.82
CA MET A 1 0.35 -12.48 -14.59
C MET A 1 0.69 -11.43 -15.65
N LYS A 2 -0.32 -10.85 -16.28
CA LYS A 2 -0.20 -9.71 -17.20
C LYS A 2 -0.72 -8.46 -16.50
N VAL A 3 0.10 -7.42 -16.41
CA VAL A 3 -0.22 -6.19 -15.67
C VAL A 3 -0.22 -5.00 -16.62
N ALA A 4 -1.27 -4.19 -16.60
CA ALA A 4 -1.30 -2.89 -17.26
C ALA A 4 -0.99 -1.78 -16.24
N VAL A 5 -0.27 -0.74 -16.67
CA VAL A 5 0.19 0.34 -15.80
C VAL A 5 -0.13 1.68 -16.43
N GLU A 6 -0.91 2.49 -15.74
CA GLU A 6 -1.10 3.89 -16.07
C GLU A 6 0.02 4.74 -15.46
N GLN A 7 0.54 5.67 -16.27
CA GLN A 7 1.56 6.64 -15.86
C GLN A 7 0.90 8.01 -15.68
N ALA A 8 0.14 8.21 -14.61
CA ALA A 8 -0.77 9.35 -14.49
C ALA A 8 -0.20 10.56 -13.73
N GLY A 9 0.91 10.44 -12.98
CA GLY A 9 1.43 11.63 -12.32
C GLY A 9 2.70 11.54 -11.50
N THR A 10 3.14 10.34 -11.09
CA THR A 10 4.36 10.21 -10.28
C THR A 10 5.30 9.13 -10.79
N GLU A 11 6.51 9.07 -10.22
CA GLU A 11 7.43 7.94 -10.52
C GLU A 11 6.99 6.63 -9.84
N VAL A 12 5.93 6.63 -9.01
CA VAL A 12 5.51 5.46 -8.21
C VAL A 12 5.06 4.32 -9.10
N ALA A 13 4.13 4.54 -10.03
CA ALA A 13 3.65 3.47 -10.92
C ALA A 13 4.77 2.89 -11.80
N LEU A 14 5.68 3.74 -12.28
CA LEU A 14 6.85 3.32 -13.06
C LEU A 14 7.86 2.54 -12.23
N ARG A 15 8.09 2.92 -10.97
CA ARG A 15 8.95 2.18 -10.05
C ARG A 15 8.30 0.85 -9.65
N ALA A 16 6.99 0.82 -9.42
CA ALA A 16 6.23 -0.39 -9.13
C ALA A 16 6.32 -1.37 -10.30
N ALA A 17 6.19 -0.87 -11.53
CA ALA A 17 6.39 -1.66 -12.75
C ALA A 17 7.79 -2.29 -12.82
N ARG A 18 8.84 -1.59 -12.37
CA ARG A 18 10.21 -2.14 -12.30
C ARG A 18 10.34 -3.24 -11.25
N ILE A 19 9.66 -3.10 -10.10
CA ILE A 19 9.60 -4.16 -9.07
C ILE A 19 8.92 -5.39 -9.68
N LEU A 20 7.75 -5.22 -10.32
CA LEU A 20 7.03 -6.30 -10.97
C LEU A 20 7.85 -6.99 -12.09
N LEU A 21 8.70 -6.26 -12.82
CA LEU A 21 9.58 -6.85 -13.84
C LEU A 21 10.64 -7.79 -13.25
N ALA A 22 10.96 -7.68 -11.96
CA ALA A 22 11.82 -8.64 -11.27
C ALA A 22 11.07 -9.94 -10.91
N GLU A 23 9.74 -9.91 -10.90
CA GLU A 23 8.91 -11.06 -10.56
C GLU A 23 8.87 -12.08 -11.69
N ARG A 24 9.07 -13.35 -11.32
CA ARG A 24 9.11 -14.47 -12.28
C ARG A 24 7.77 -14.74 -12.93
N ASP A 25 6.71 -14.50 -12.18
CA ASP A 25 5.34 -14.78 -12.62
C ASP A 25 4.80 -13.67 -13.53
N LEU A 26 5.50 -12.55 -13.68
CA LEU A 26 5.13 -11.50 -14.63
C LEU A 26 5.47 -11.94 -16.06
N THR A 27 4.42 -12.16 -16.85
CA THR A 27 4.52 -12.58 -18.25
C THR A 27 4.43 -11.41 -19.22
N SER A 28 3.79 -10.31 -18.83
CA SER A 28 3.60 -9.14 -19.69
C SER A 28 3.33 -7.88 -18.88
N LEU A 29 3.89 -6.76 -19.31
CA LEU A 29 3.69 -5.43 -18.73
C LEU A 29 3.25 -4.46 -19.84
N GLY A 30 2.04 -3.94 -19.71
CA GLY A 30 1.43 -2.98 -20.62
C GLY A 30 1.53 -1.56 -20.10
N LEU A 31 1.96 -0.61 -20.94
CA LEU A 31 1.96 0.81 -20.60
C LEU A 31 0.73 1.49 -21.21
N ILE A 32 -0.11 2.08 -20.36
CA ILE A 32 -1.29 2.84 -20.78
C ILE A 32 -0.86 4.26 -21.10
N GLY A 33 -1.27 4.76 -22.26
CA GLY A 33 -0.98 6.14 -22.69
C GLY A 33 0.50 6.44 -22.99
N GLY A 34 1.37 5.42 -23.08
CA GLY A 34 2.80 5.60 -23.31
C GLY A 34 3.44 4.52 -24.18
N GLU A 35 4.62 4.82 -24.71
CA GLU A 35 5.43 3.88 -25.49
C GLU A 35 6.58 3.28 -24.66
N PRO A 36 6.90 1.99 -24.83
CA PRO A 36 8.03 1.36 -24.17
C PRO A 36 9.36 1.96 -24.65
N LYS A 37 10.18 2.41 -23.70
CA LYS A 37 11.56 2.89 -23.97
C LYS A 37 12.63 1.85 -23.62
N THR A 38 12.23 0.72 -23.07
CA THR A 38 13.11 -0.38 -22.65
C THR A 38 13.26 -1.41 -23.76
N LYS A 39 14.29 -2.25 -23.66
CA LYS A 39 14.50 -3.41 -24.54
C LYS A 39 13.92 -4.72 -23.96
N ASP A 40 13.32 -4.66 -22.78
CA ASP A 40 12.66 -5.83 -22.18
C ASP A 40 11.40 -6.17 -22.98
N GLU A 41 11.40 -7.35 -23.61
CA GLU A 41 10.33 -7.82 -24.51
C GLU A 41 8.98 -8.00 -23.80
N ARG A 42 8.97 -8.07 -22.47
CA ARG A 42 7.73 -8.13 -21.68
C ARG A 42 7.01 -6.79 -21.65
N VAL A 43 7.69 -5.68 -21.97
CA VAL A 43 7.15 -4.33 -21.86
C VAL A 43 6.68 -3.83 -23.22
N HIS A 44 5.41 -3.48 -23.32
CA HIS A 44 4.79 -3.02 -24.56
C HIS A 44 3.70 -1.99 -24.27
N GLN A 45 3.18 -1.35 -25.31
CA GLN A 45 2.04 -0.44 -25.17
C GLN A 45 0.76 -1.26 -24.96
N ALA A 46 -0.05 -0.87 -23.98
CA ALA A 46 -1.38 -1.46 -23.75
C ALA A 46 -2.41 -0.75 -24.63
N THR A 47 -3.01 -1.47 -25.58
CA THR A 47 -4.09 -0.97 -26.45
C THR A 47 -5.44 -1.58 -26.15
N ASP A 48 -5.47 -2.74 -25.49
CA ASP A 48 -6.68 -3.45 -25.07
C ASP A 48 -6.47 -3.99 -23.65
N LEU A 49 -7.24 -3.47 -22.68
CA LEU A 49 -7.10 -3.88 -21.28
C LEU A 49 -7.67 -5.28 -21.01
N THR A 50 -8.55 -5.80 -21.88
CA THR A 50 -9.15 -7.13 -21.70
C THR A 50 -8.12 -8.27 -21.79
N GLU A 51 -6.92 -7.99 -22.33
CA GLU A 51 -5.83 -8.95 -22.39
C GLU A 51 -5.05 -9.10 -21.08
N TYR A 52 -5.33 -8.26 -20.08
CA TYR A 52 -4.59 -8.17 -18.81
C TYR A 52 -5.36 -8.82 -17.65
N ASN A 53 -4.64 -9.16 -16.58
CA ASN A 53 -5.26 -9.68 -15.34
C ASN A 53 -5.62 -8.55 -14.38
N VAL A 54 -4.76 -7.54 -14.35
CA VAL A 54 -4.83 -6.43 -13.40
C VAL A 54 -4.29 -5.17 -14.06
N VAL A 55 -4.88 -4.03 -13.72
CA VAL A 55 -4.35 -2.71 -14.00
C VAL A 55 -3.95 -2.02 -12.70
N MET A 56 -2.91 -1.19 -12.74
CA MET A 56 -2.56 -0.32 -11.62
C MET A 56 -2.35 1.13 -12.03
N THR A 57 -2.60 2.04 -11.09
CA THR A 57 -2.37 3.48 -11.27
C THR A 57 -1.92 4.17 -9.99
N ASP A 58 -1.11 5.21 -10.18
CA ASP A 58 -0.75 6.20 -9.17
C ASP A 58 -1.42 7.56 -9.38
N ALA A 59 -2.48 7.61 -10.21
CA ALA A 59 -3.24 8.82 -10.46
C ALA A 59 -3.86 9.38 -9.16
N PRO A 60 -3.80 10.70 -8.95
CA PRO A 60 -4.54 11.33 -7.85
C PRO A 60 -6.07 11.20 -8.05
N ASP A 61 -6.53 11.14 -9.30
CA ASP A 61 -7.93 10.90 -9.68
C ASP A 61 -8.01 9.69 -10.62
N PRO A 62 -8.20 8.47 -10.07
CA PRO A 62 -8.14 7.22 -10.82
C PRO A 62 -9.50 6.77 -11.37
N ALA A 63 -10.57 7.56 -11.21
CA ALA A 63 -11.95 7.12 -11.47
C ALA A 63 -12.16 6.62 -12.92
N GLU A 64 -11.60 7.34 -13.91
CA GLU A 64 -11.69 6.95 -15.32
C GLU A 64 -11.05 5.58 -15.58
N LEU A 65 -9.88 5.31 -15.00
CA LEU A 65 -9.21 4.02 -15.15
C LEU A 65 -9.94 2.90 -14.39
N VAL A 66 -10.47 3.20 -13.20
CA VAL A 66 -11.29 2.26 -12.44
C VAL A 66 -12.51 1.83 -13.25
N GLU A 67 -13.25 2.77 -13.86
CA GLU A 67 -14.38 2.44 -14.73
C GLU A 67 -13.94 1.62 -15.95
N THR A 68 -12.85 2.04 -16.62
CA THR A 68 -12.33 1.31 -17.79
C THR A 68 -11.91 -0.12 -17.44
N SER A 69 -11.31 -0.33 -16.26
CA SER A 69 -10.90 -1.65 -15.78
C SER A 69 -12.09 -2.56 -15.49
N LEU A 70 -13.16 -1.98 -14.92
CA LEU A 70 -14.40 -2.67 -14.63
C LEU A 70 -15.11 -3.09 -15.91
N ASP A 71 -15.18 -2.20 -16.91
CA ASP A 71 -15.74 -2.49 -18.23
C ASP A 71 -14.95 -3.59 -18.96
N ALA A 72 -13.63 -3.63 -18.77
CA ALA A 72 -12.77 -4.69 -19.27
C ALA A 72 -12.86 -6.00 -18.47
N GLY A 73 -13.52 -6.00 -17.31
CA GLY A 73 -13.66 -7.17 -16.44
C GLY A 73 -12.37 -7.60 -15.75
N ILE A 74 -11.43 -6.66 -15.53
CA ILE A 74 -10.13 -6.93 -14.91
C ILE A 74 -10.04 -6.30 -13.52
N SER A 75 -9.12 -6.80 -12.68
CA SER A 75 -8.90 -6.22 -11.36
C SER A 75 -8.12 -4.91 -11.43
N CYS A 76 -8.28 -4.03 -10.45
CA CYS A 76 -7.65 -2.72 -10.41
C CYS A 76 -6.99 -2.44 -9.06
N VAL A 77 -5.75 -1.97 -9.08
CA VAL A 77 -5.01 -1.52 -7.89
C VAL A 77 -4.75 -0.03 -7.98
N VAL A 78 -5.19 0.70 -6.98
CA VAL A 78 -5.10 2.15 -6.91
C VAL A 78 -4.19 2.55 -5.75
N TRP A 79 -3.24 3.43 -6.03
CA TRP A 79 -2.34 3.98 -5.01
C TRP A 79 -3.10 4.87 -4.01
N THR A 80 -3.96 5.77 -4.47
CA THR A 80 -4.73 6.69 -3.61
C THR A 80 -5.73 5.97 -2.71
N ASP A 81 -5.94 6.52 -1.51
CA ASP A 81 -7.09 6.13 -0.68
C ASP A 81 -8.37 6.51 -1.41
N GLY A 82 -9.37 5.64 -1.36
CA GLY A 82 -10.52 5.70 -2.26
C GLY A 82 -11.81 5.19 -1.63
N LYS A 83 -12.18 5.67 -0.44
CA LYS A 83 -13.48 5.32 0.18
C LYS A 83 -14.66 5.55 -0.78
N ASP A 84 -14.65 6.68 -1.48
CA ASP A 84 -15.68 7.01 -2.46
C ASP A 84 -15.68 6.01 -3.64
N LEU A 85 -14.50 5.55 -4.08
CA LEU A 85 -14.37 4.53 -5.11
C LEU A 85 -14.88 3.16 -4.62
N GLU A 86 -14.59 2.80 -3.36
CA GLU A 86 -15.09 1.57 -2.75
C GLU A 86 -16.63 1.55 -2.72
N ASP A 87 -17.24 2.66 -2.30
CA ASP A 87 -18.70 2.81 -2.21
C ASP A 87 -19.37 2.81 -3.60
N GLU A 88 -18.76 3.46 -4.60
CA GLU A 88 -19.29 3.57 -5.96
C GLU A 88 -19.11 2.27 -6.77
N TYR A 89 -17.92 1.67 -6.74
CA TYR A 89 -17.54 0.59 -7.65
C TYR A 89 -17.56 -0.79 -7.01
N GLY A 90 -17.50 -0.91 -5.68
CA GLY A 90 -17.25 -2.20 -5.00
C GLY A 90 -18.26 -3.30 -5.33
N LYS A 91 -19.56 -2.98 -5.39
CA LYS A 91 -20.59 -3.95 -5.80
C LYS A 91 -20.48 -4.37 -7.26
N ARG A 92 -20.00 -3.47 -8.12
CA ARG A 92 -19.87 -3.72 -9.56
C ARG A 92 -18.66 -4.63 -9.82
N PHE A 93 -17.53 -4.40 -9.15
CA PHE A 93 -16.39 -5.32 -9.16
C PHE A 93 -16.75 -6.72 -8.64
N ALA A 94 -17.50 -6.79 -7.53
CA ALA A 94 -17.99 -8.08 -7.04
C ALA A 94 -18.88 -8.82 -8.07
N ALA A 95 -19.73 -8.08 -8.79
CA ALA A 95 -20.60 -8.65 -9.83
C ALA A 95 -19.85 -9.07 -11.10
N SER A 96 -18.74 -8.41 -11.45
CA SER A 96 -17.88 -8.80 -12.57
C SER A 96 -16.92 -9.93 -12.23
N GLY A 97 -16.79 -10.29 -10.94
CA GLY A 97 -15.82 -11.28 -10.47
C GLY A 97 -14.39 -10.74 -10.38
N ALA A 98 -14.22 -9.42 -10.42
CA ALA A 98 -12.93 -8.73 -10.30
C ALA A 98 -12.79 -8.04 -8.93
N THR A 99 -11.58 -7.56 -8.64
CA THR A 99 -11.27 -6.87 -7.38
C THR A 99 -10.78 -5.45 -7.63
N LEU A 100 -11.22 -4.51 -6.80
CA LEU A 100 -10.67 -3.17 -6.68
C LEU A 100 -9.93 -3.07 -5.35
N LEU A 101 -8.63 -2.79 -5.38
CA LEU A 101 -7.81 -2.57 -4.19
C LEU A 101 -7.40 -1.08 -4.12
N THR A 102 -7.93 -0.33 -3.16
CA THR A 102 -7.63 1.10 -2.97
C THR A 102 -6.60 1.31 -1.87
N GLY A 103 -5.95 2.47 -1.85
CA GLY A 103 -5.04 2.85 -0.78
C GLY A 103 -3.76 2.01 -0.70
N SER A 104 -3.27 1.49 -1.84
CA SER A 104 -2.00 0.72 -1.89
C SER A 104 -0.79 1.65 -1.81
N ASN A 105 -0.67 2.36 -0.68
CA ASN A 105 0.33 3.38 -0.37
C ASN A 105 0.85 3.23 1.07
N LEU A 106 1.67 4.16 1.53
CA LEU A 106 2.17 4.16 2.92
C LEU A 106 1.07 4.32 3.98
N ALA A 107 0.21 5.32 3.81
CA ALA A 107 -0.73 5.82 4.81
C ALA A 107 -1.95 4.92 5.02
N SER A 108 -2.55 4.45 3.92
CA SER A 108 -3.78 3.66 3.91
C SER A 108 -3.51 2.17 3.65
N GLY A 109 -2.31 1.83 3.18
CA GLY A 109 -1.93 0.47 2.83
C GLY A 109 -1.00 -0.17 3.85
N LEU A 110 0.27 0.23 3.82
CA LEU A 110 1.31 -0.38 4.65
C LEU A 110 1.09 -0.17 6.15
N ALA A 111 0.89 1.08 6.61
CA ALA A 111 0.77 1.34 8.04
C ALA A 111 -0.45 0.64 8.69
N PRO A 112 -1.66 0.65 8.09
CA PRO A 112 -2.80 -0.10 8.60
C PRO A 112 -2.61 -1.62 8.50
N SER A 113 -1.94 -2.12 7.44
CA SER A 113 -1.66 -3.56 7.32
C SER A 113 -0.71 -4.05 8.41
N LEU A 114 0.32 -3.26 8.76
CA LEU A 114 1.20 -3.58 9.89
C LEU A 114 0.40 -3.65 11.21
N ALA A 115 -0.50 -2.70 11.44
CA ALA A 115 -1.34 -2.69 12.63
C ALA A 115 -2.32 -3.86 12.69
N ALA A 116 -2.99 -4.17 11.57
CA ALA A 116 -3.91 -5.29 11.46
C ALA A 116 -3.19 -6.64 11.68
N HIS A 117 -1.99 -6.79 11.11
CA HIS A 117 -1.16 -7.98 11.34
C HIS A 117 -0.79 -8.14 12.81
N GLU A 118 -0.30 -7.10 13.47
CA GLU A 118 0.09 -7.19 14.89
C GLU A 118 -1.12 -7.38 15.82
N THR A 119 -2.25 -6.75 15.50
CA THR A 119 -3.52 -6.94 16.22
C THR A 119 -3.99 -8.40 16.18
N ALA A 120 -3.76 -9.10 15.07
CA ALA A 120 -4.16 -10.50 14.93
C ALA A 120 -3.31 -11.50 15.74
N ARG A 121 -2.15 -11.08 16.30
CA ARG A 121 -1.20 -11.99 16.98
C ARG A 121 -1.59 -12.36 18.42
N GLY A 122 -2.69 -11.81 18.93
CA GLY A 122 -3.35 -12.24 20.17
C GLY A 122 -3.14 -11.31 21.37
N GLY A 123 -4.06 -11.42 22.34
CA GLY A 123 -4.17 -10.50 23.48
C GLY A 123 -5.42 -9.62 23.38
N GLU A 124 -5.82 -9.01 24.48
CA GLU A 124 -6.86 -7.98 24.47
C GLU A 124 -6.22 -6.66 24.01
N VAL A 125 -6.60 -6.19 22.83
CA VAL A 125 -6.06 -4.94 22.27
C VAL A 125 -6.54 -3.75 23.10
N MET A 126 -5.58 -3.00 23.64
CA MET A 126 -5.86 -1.81 24.45
C MET A 126 -5.74 -0.53 23.63
N GLU A 127 -4.71 -0.42 22.79
CA GLU A 127 -4.47 0.75 21.97
C GLU A 127 -3.79 0.36 20.66
N VAL A 128 -4.23 0.97 19.56
CA VAL A 128 -3.61 0.87 18.24
C VAL A 128 -3.33 2.27 17.73
N SER A 129 -2.10 2.48 17.28
CA SER A 129 -1.72 3.68 16.56
C SER A 129 -0.89 3.33 15.33
N ILE A 130 -1.07 4.10 14.27
CA ILE A 130 -0.25 4.03 13.07
C ILE A 130 0.37 5.37 12.77
N ALA A 131 1.48 5.35 12.06
CA ALA A 131 2.10 6.57 11.58
C ALA A 131 2.75 6.35 10.22
N TRP A 132 2.81 7.40 9.42
CA TRP A 132 3.57 7.44 8.17
C TRP A 132 4.27 8.77 8.00
N THR A 133 5.27 8.80 7.15
CA THR A 133 5.90 10.05 6.72
C THR A 133 5.22 10.61 5.48
N GLU A 134 5.15 11.94 5.36
CA GLU A 134 4.66 12.62 4.16
C GLU A 134 5.63 13.72 3.71
N PRO A 135 5.63 14.11 2.43
CA PRO A 135 6.45 15.23 1.97
C PRO A 135 6.09 16.52 2.71
N GLY A 136 7.05 17.15 3.37
CA GLY A 136 6.80 18.42 4.05
C GLY A 136 7.96 18.92 4.91
N SER A 137 7.74 20.05 5.57
CA SER A 137 8.72 20.63 6.49
C SER A 137 8.64 19.94 7.86
N PRO A 138 9.74 19.37 8.39
CA PRO A 138 9.72 18.69 9.67
C PRO A 138 9.16 19.53 10.80
N LEU A 139 8.31 18.92 11.62
CA LEU A 139 7.71 19.55 12.78
C LEU A 139 8.72 19.67 13.95
N ARG A 140 8.44 20.59 14.87
CA ARG A 140 9.24 20.83 16.08
C ARG A 140 8.54 20.41 17.39
N ARG A 141 7.30 19.93 17.29
CA ARG A 141 6.41 19.49 18.38
C ARG A 141 5.34 18.57 17.80
N GLY A 142 4.65 17.83 18.66
CA GLY A 142 3.61 16.86 18.29
C GLY A 142 3.83 15.56 19.04
N ASP A 143 3.41 14.45 18.46
CA ASP A 143 3.68 13.10 18.96
C ASP A 143 5.02 12.60 18.43
N ALA A 144 5.83 12.00 19.32
CA ALA A 144 7.14 11.46 18.95
C ALA A 144 6.98 10.04 18.37
N ILE A 145 7.20 9.92 17.07
CA ILE A 145 7.09 8.67 16.33
C ILE A 145 8.50 8.10 16.04
N PRO A 146 8.81 6.89 16.51
CA PRO A 146 10.13 6.27 16.33
C PRO A 146 10.20 5.46 15.03
N PHE A 147 10.19 6.13 13.86
CA PHE A 147 10.40 5.42 12.59
C PHE A 147 11.77 4.72 12.58
N PRO A 148 11.92 3.57 11.89
CA PRO A 148 13.22 2.93 11.71
C PRO A 148 14.25 3.81 11.00
N ASP A 149 15.53 3.47 11.13
CA ASP A 149 16.58 4.06 10.29
C ASP A 149 16.33 3.75 8.81
N PRO A 150 16.66 4.65 7.87
CA PRO A 150 17.36 5.92 8.09
C PRO A 150 16.44 7.12 8.41
N VAL A 151 15.12 6.93 8.52
CA VAL A 151 14.20 8.02 8.86
C VAL A 151 14.47 8.47 10.29
N GLY A 152 14.45 7.54 11.25
CA GLY A 152 14.61 7.83 12.67
C GLY A 152 13.45 8.62 13.27
N ALA A 153 13.56 8.97 14.55
CA ALA A 153 12.46 9.61 15.28
C ALA A 153 12.01 10.96 14.67
N ARG A 154 10.69 11.17 14.56
CA ARG A 154 10.08 12.40 14.04
C ARG A 154 8.91 12.85 14.89
N TRP A 155 8.63 14.15 14.84
CA TRP A 155 7.40 14.73 15.35
C TRP A 155 6.30 14.59 14.30
N ALA A 156 5.12 14.17 14.74
CA ALA A 156 3.96 13.97 13.89
C ALA A 156 2.72 14.69 14.45
N ASP A 157 1.82 15.08 13.56
CA ASP A 157 0.51 15.59 13.91
C ASP A 157 -0.53 14.47 13.72
N GLU A 158 -1.54 14.45 14.59
CA GLU A 158 -2.64 13.49 14.52
C GLU A 158 -3.50 13.74 13.26
N ARG A 159 -3.93 12.65 12.62
CA ARG A 159 -4.82 12.63 11.47
C ARG A 159 -6.15 12.03 11.88
N GLU A 160 -7.24 12.63 11.38
CA GLU A 160 -8.58 12.11 11.60
C GLU A 160 -8.75 10.77 10.86
N THR A 161 -9.35 9.80 11.54
CA THR A 161 -9.64 8.45 11.03
C THR A 161 -11.10 8.08 11.31
N ASP A 162 -11.51 6.90 10.89
CA ASP A 162 -12.81 6.32 11.22
C ASP A 162 -12.94 5.86 12.69
N GLY A 163 -11.91 6.07 13.52
CA GLY A 163 -11.90 5.72 14.94
C GLY A 163 -11.35 4.32 15.24
N THR A 164 -10.89 3.56 14.23
CA THR A 164 -10.32 2.22 14.42
C THR A 164 -8.94 2.26 15.10
N TYR A 165 -8.16 3.32 14.84
CA TYR A 165 -6.84 3.55 15.40
C TYR A 165 -6.54 5.05 15.42
N LYS A 166 -5.57 5.46 16.25
CA LYS A 166 -4.96 6.79 16.13
C LYS A 166 -4.02 6.81 14.93
N ALA A 167 -4.08 7.86 14.12
CA ALA A 167 -3.19 8.01 12.96
C ALA A 167 -2.33 9.26 13.12
N PHE A 168 -1.07 9.17 12.69
CA PHE A 168 -0.14 10.28 12.77
C PHE A 168 0.60 10.46 11.45
N ALA A 169 0.71 11.69 10.96
CA ALA A 169 1.54 12.00 9.80
C ALA A 169 2.75 12.83 10.24
N ALA A 170 3.94 12.37 9.85
CA ALA A 170 5.20 13.06 10.10
C ALA A 170 5.72 13.69 8.80
N PRO A 171 5.65 15.02 8.66
CA PRO A 171 6.29 15.71 7.56
C PRO A 171 7.81 15.48 7.57
N VAL A 172 8.37 15.05 6.44
CA VAL A 172 9.82 14.86 6.27
C VAL A 172 10.33 15.58 5.03
N SER A 173 11.52 16.16 5.18
CA SER A 173 12.29 16.70 4.07
C SER A 173 13.31 15.64 3.61
N GLY A 174 13.36 15.36 2.31
CA GLY A 174 14.35 14.47 1.71
C GLY A 174 13.72 13.22 1.10
N ASP A 175 14.59 12.26 0.81
CA ASP A 175 14.25 11.13 -0.06
C ASP A 175 13.81 9.88 0.70
N TRP A 176 13.76 9.91 2.04
CA TRP A 176 13.44 8.76 2.88
C TRP A 176 12.03 8.87 3.45
N ALA A 177 11.30 7.77 3.46
CA ALA A 177 9.97 7.64 4.04
C ALA A 177 9.88 6.41 4.94
N GLY A 178 8.86 6.38 5.80
CA GLY A 178 8.56 5.23 6.62
C GLY A 178 7.08 5.14 6.99
N ALA A 179 6.70 3.94 7.39
CA ALA A 179 5.40 3.62 7.96
C ALA A 179 5.62 2.79 9.23
N LEU A 180 4.72 2.93 10.20
CA LEU A 180 4.86 2.32 11.52
C LEU A 180 3.47 1.97 12.07
N ALA A 181 3.41 0.86 12.79
CA ALA A 181 2.31 0.49 13.65
C ALA A 181 2.83 0.28 15.08
N ARG A 182 2.05 0.75 16.05
CA ARG A 182 2.23 0.47 17.47
C ARG A 182 0.95 -0.12 18.02
N VAL A 183 1.03 -1.34 18.54
CA VAL A 183 -0.08 -2.07 19.12
C VAL A 183 0.25 -2.39 20.57
N THR A 184 -0.61 -1.96 21.48
CA THR A 184 -0.54 -2.30 22.90
C THR A 184 -1.64 -3.29 23.22
N SER A 185 -1.28 -4.41 23.83
CA SER A 185 -2.19 -5.49 24.17
C SER A 185 -1.97 -5.97 25.60
N ALA A 186 -3.05 -6.31 26.29
CA ALA A 186 -3.00 -7.03 27.55
C ALA A 186 -2.93 -8.54 27.28
N GLY A 187 -1.91 -9.18 27.82
CA GLY A 187 -1.73 -10.62 27.80
C GLY A 187 -1.71 -11.20 29.22
N SER A 188 -1.61 -12.53 29.31
CA SER A 188 -1.46 -13.23 30.59
C SER A 188 -0.18 -12.89 31.36
N GLU A 189 0.83 -12.33 30.67
CA GLU A 189 2.15 -12.00 31.22
C GLU A 189 2.31 -10.51 31.54
N GLY A 190 1.31 -9.67 31.25
CA GLY A 190 1.38 -8.22 31.46
C GLY A 190 0.88 -7.43 30.25
N VAL A 191 1.24 -6.15 30.21
CA VAL A 191 0.95 -5.28 29.07
C VAL A 191 2.16 -5.30 28.13
N VAL A 192 1.92 -5.61 26.86
CA VAL A 192 2.95 -5.66 25.83
C VAL A 192 2.65 -4.60 24.78
N THR A 193 3.66 -3.78 24.47
CA THR A 193 3.61 -2.85 23.34
C THR A 193 4.58 -3.31 22.26
N ARG A 194 4.04 -3.61 21.09
CA ARG A 194 4.80 -3.92 19.89
C ARG A 194 4.84 -2.73 18.96
N VAL A 195 6.03 -2.43 18.46
CA VAL A 195 6.27 -1.41 17.46
C VAL A 195 6.89 -2.08 16.25
N VAL A 196 6.25 -1.96 15.11
CA VAL A 196 6.72 -2.50 13.83
C VAL A 196 6.75 -1.38 12.82
N GLY A 197 7.85 -1.24 12.09
CA GLY A 197 7.98 -0.19 11.10
C GLY A 197 8.83 -0.59 9.91
N VAL A 198 8.69 0.21 8.86
CA VAL A 198 9.43 0.09 7.61
C VAL A 198 9.99 1.45 7.24
N ALA A 199 11.14 1.47 6.60
CA ALA A 199 11.77 2.70 6.13
C ALA A 199 12.61 2.41 4.88
N ASP A 200 12.45 3.23 3.85
CA ASP A 200 13.23 3.17 2.61
C ASP A 200 13.10 4.48 1.84
N HIS A 201 13.73 4.57 0.66
CA HIS A 201 13.57 5.69 -0.24
C HIS A 201 12.08 5.87 -0.56
N ALA A 202 11.54 7.06 -0.37
CA ALA A 202 10.12 7.39 -0.40
C ALA A 202 9.39 6.82 -1.62
N ALA A 203 9.82 7.20 -2.82
CA ALA A 203 9.20 6.71 -4.05
C ALA A 203 9.45 5.21 -4.32
N HIS A 204 10.44 4.57 -3.69
CA HIS A 204 10.59 3.11 -3.76
C HIS A 204 9.60 2.42 -2.83
N LEU A 205 9.44 2.93 -1.60
CA LEU A 205 8.55 2.36 -0.61
C LEU A 205 7.07 2.47 -1.02
N GLU A 206 6.66 3.61 -1.59
CA GLU A 206 5.33 3.78 -2.20
C GLU A 206 5.11 2.84 -3.39
N ALA A 207 6.14 2.66 -4.22
CA ALA A 207 6.09 1.75 -5.37
C ALA A 207 6.01 0.28 -4.94
N LEU A 208 6.69 -0.07 -3.85
CA LEU A 208 6.62 -1.40 -3.27
C LEU A 208 5.21 -1.66 -2.72
N ALA A 209 4.61 -0.70 -2.01
CA ALA A 209 3.22 -0.79 -1.55
C ALA A 209 2.27 -1.06 -2.73
N LEU A 210 2.37 -0.27 -3.80
CA LEU A 210 1.55 -0.45 -5.00
C LEU A 210 1.77 -1.82 -5.66
N ALA A 211 3.02 -2.23 -5.84
CA ALA A 211 3.37 -3.53 -6.43
C ALA A 211 2.90 -4.71 -5.57
N ALA A 212 2.99 -4.62 -4.24
CA ALA A 212 2.47 -5.62 -3.33
C ALA A 212 0.96 -5.81 -3.49
N GLY A 213 0.22 -4.71 -3.70
CA GLY A 213 -1.20 -4.75 -4.03
C GLY A 213 -1.48 -5.56 -5.30
N VAL A 214 -0.71 -5.32 -6.38
CA VAL A 214 -0.81 -6.08 -7.63
C VAL A 214 -0.50 -7.56 -7.44
N LEU A 215 0.55 -7.88 -6.69
CA LEU A 215 0.94 -9.27 -6.43
C LEU A 215 -0.03 -10.02 -5.52
N ALA A 216 -0.81 -9.29 -4.71
CA ALA A 216 -1.76 -9.86 -3.77
C ALA A 216 -3.20 -9.93 -4.32
N ILE A 217 -3.56 -9.13 -5.33
CA ILE A 217 -4.96 -8.89 -5.70
C ILE A 217 -5.77 -10.14 -6.02
N GLU A 218 -5.19 -11.14 -6.67
CA GLU A 218 -5.87 -12.41 -7.01
C GLU A 218 -6.23 -13.26 -5.78
N LEU A 219 -5.69 -12.92 -4.61
CA LEU A 219 -5.94 -13.60 -3.34
C LEU A 219 -7.03 -12.90 -2.50
N TYR A 220 -7.51 -11.74 -2.94
CA TYR A 220 -8.69 -11.10 -2.38
C TYR A 220 -9.96 -11.68 -3.00
N SER A 221 -11.06 -11.61 -2.27
CA SER A 221 -12.37 -11.86 -2.87
C SER A 221 -12.72 -10.79 -3.91
N PRO A 222 -13.59 -11.10 -4.90
CA PRO A 222 -14.17 -10.07 -5.77
C PRO A 222 -14.92 -9.00 -4.97
N GLY A 223 -14.75 -7.74 -5.35
CA GLY A 223 -15.28 -6.57 -4.62
C GLY A 223 -14.26 -5.47 -4.44
N ALA A 224 -14.59 -4.47 -3.61
CA ALA A 224 -13.64 -3.43 -3.20
C ALA A 224 -13.03 -3.75 -1.84
N HIS A 225 -11.72 -3.53 -1.73
CA HIS A 225 -10.92 -3.86 -0.56
C HIS A 225 -9.84 -2.81 -0.31
N ARG A 226 -9.33 -2.81 0.92
CA ARG A 226 -8.08 -2.15 1.32
C ARG A 226 -7.01 -3.20 1.63
N PRO A 227 -5.71 -2.87 1.52
CA PRO A 227 -4.62 -3.77 1.87
C PRO A 227 -4.79 -4.43 3.26
N ALA A 228 -5.24 -3.66 4.25
CA ALA A 228 -5.43 -4.13 5.62
C ALA A 228 -6.51 -5.22 5.77
N ASP A 229 -7.48 -5.32 4.86
CA ASP A 229 -8.54 -6.35 4.89
C ASP A 229 -7.96 -7.77 4.78
N ALA A 230 -6.79 -7.91 4.16
CA ALA A 230 -6.01 -9.14 4.10
C ALA A 230 -4.52 -8.87 4.38
N ALA A 231 -4.27 -8.21 5.52
CA ALA A 231 -2.94 -7.73 5.90
C ALA A 231 -1.82 -8.79 5.81
N GLU A 232 -2.07 -10.03 6.21
CA GLU A 232 -1.07 -11.11 6.13
C GLU A 232 -0.66 -11.40 4.67
N ILE A 233 -1.63 -11.43 3.75
CA ILE A 233 -1.40 -11.68 2.33
C ILE A 233 -0.63 -10.52 1.71
N TYR A 234 -1.09 -9.29 1.95
CA TYR A 234 -0.48 -8.09 1.40
C TYR A 234 0.97 -7.90 1.90
N LEU A 235 1.21 -8.05 3.20
CA LEU A 235 2.54 -7.92 3.78
C LEU A 235 3.47 -9.06 3.33
N ALA A 236 2.98 -10.28 3.16
CA ALA A 236 3.79 -11.37 2.62
C ALA A 236 4.28 -11.03 1.20
N LYS A 237 3.41 -10.49 0.34
CA LYS A 237 3.81 -10.03 -1.00
C LYS A 237 4.78 -8.86 -0.96
N ALA A 238 4.61 -7.93 -0.03
CA ALA A 238 5.55 -6.83 0.16
C ALA A 238 6.94 -7.33 0.60
N LEU A 239 7.00 -8.29 1.53
CA LEU A 239 8.24 -8.92 2.00
C LEU A 239 8.95 -9.67 0.88
N ASP A 240 8.22 -10.48 0.10
CA ASP A 240 8.75 -11.21 -1.05
C ASP A 240 9.34 -10.25 -2.11
N ALA A 241 8.70 -9.09 -2.31
CA ALA A 241 9.15 -8.02 -3.20
C ALA A 241 10.32 -7.17 -2.63
N GLY A 242 10.77 -7.45 -1.40
CA GLY A 242 11.96 -6.86 -0.80
C GLY A 242 11.74 -5.87 0.35
N LEU A 243 10.53 -5.80 0.93
CA LEU A 243 10.27 -4.92 2.08
C LEU A 243 11.12 -5.29 3.29
N GLY A 244 11.89 -4.33 3.82
CA GLY A 244 12.58 -4.47 5.09
C GLY A 244 11.68 -4.05 6.27
N VAL A 245 11.53 -4.92 7.27
CA VAL A 245 10.74 -4.66 8.49
C VAL A 245 11.65 -4.64 9.70
N ALA A 246 11.50 -3.61 10.53
CA ALA A 246 12.09 -3.51 11.86
C ALA A 246 11.01 -3.66 12.92
N SER A 247 11.31 -4.37 14.01
CA SER A 247 10.38 -4.52 15.12
C SER A 247 11.06 -4.36 16.47
N TYR A 248 10.29 -3.91 17.45
CA TYR A 248 10.71 -3.76 18.84
C TYR A 248 9.52 -4.07 19.75
N GLU A 249 9.79 -4.72 20.88
CA GLU A 249 8.79 -5.13 21.87
C GLU A 249 9.17 -4.56 23.25
N MET A 250 8.16 -4.05 23.95
CA MET A 250 8.26 -3.55 25.33
C MET A 250 7.27 -4.31 26.21
N THR A 251 7.70 -4.74 27.38
CA THR A 251 6.88 -5.40 28.39
C THR A 251 6.87 -4.56 29.66
N GLU A 252 5.68 -4.23 30.15
CA GLU A 252 5.46 -3.52 31.43
C GLU A 252 4.90 -4.46 32.51
#